data_AF-A0A842QKC7-F1
#
_entry.id   AF-A0A842QKC7-F1
#
_cell.length_a   1.000
_cell.length_b   1.000
_cell.length_c   1.000
_cell.angle_alpha   90.00
_cell.angle_beta   90.00
_cell.angle_gamma   90.00
#
_symmetry.space_group_name_H-M   'P 1'
#
loop_
_entity.id
_entity.type
_entity.pdbx_description
1 polymer ?
#
loop_
_entity_poly.entity_id
_entity_poly.type
_entity_poly.pdbx_seq_one_letter_code
_entity_poly.pdbx_strand_id
1 'polypeptide(L)' 'MICAKTKQWGNSIGIIIPKDVVREMNIKPDEEICIEVTAKKGNVLKELFGALPSKKSAEEVLKQARENESRYF' A
#
# COMPACT_ATOMS: atom_id res chain seq x y z
N MET A 1 -5.36 -9.26 7.19
CA MET A 1 -5.20 -8.12 6.26
C MET A 1 -4.96 -8.67 4.86
N ILE A 2 -5.82 -8.32 3.90
CA ILE A 2 -5.71 -8.79 2.51
C ILE A 2 -5.14 -7.66 1.65
N CYS A 3 -4.08 -7.95 0.89
CA CYS A 3 -3.58 -7.01 -0.11
C CYS A 3 -4.37 -7.21 -1.40
N ALA A 4 -5.20 -6.24 -1.77
CA ALA A 4 -5.98 -6.27 -3.00
C ALA A 4 -5.47 -5.23 -3.99
N LYS A 5 -5.68 -5.49 -5.28
CA LYS A 5 -5.41 -4.51 -6.35
C LYS A 5 -6.65 -3.67 -6.57
N THR A 6 -6.46 -2.39 -6.84
CA THR A 6 -7.51 -1.49 -7.27
C THR A 6 -7.54 -1.37 -8.79
N LYS A 7 -8.69 -1.02 -9.35
CA LYS A 7 -8.89 -0.76 -10.78
C LYS A 7 -9.86 0.41 -10.97
N GLN A 8 -9.61 1.26 -11.96
CA GLN A 8 -10.57 2.28 -12.38
C GLN A 8 -11.82 1.64 -12.98
N TRP A 9 -13.00 2.05 -12.53
CA TRP A 9 -14.28 1.63 -13.06
C TRP A 9 -15.21 2.84 -13.20
N GLY A 10 -15.30 3.37 -14.43
CA GLY A 10 -16.07 4.60 -14.67
C GLY A 10 -15.53 5.77 -13.83
N ASN A 11 -16.38 6.36 -13.00
CA ASN A 11 -16.02 7.42 -12.04
C ASN A 11 -15.67 6.89 -10.63
N SER A 12 -15.48 5.58 -10.48
CA SER A 12 -15.23 4.93 -9.19
C SER A 12 -13.96 4.06 -9.25
N ILE A 13 -13.45 3.68 -8.08
CA ILE A 13 -12.38 2.69 -7.94
C ILE A 13 -13.00 1.38 -7.45
N GLY A 14 -12.79 0.30 -8.21
CA GLY A 14 -13.12 -1.06 -7.80
C GLY A 14 -11.92 -1.72 -7.10
N ILE A 15 -12.21 -2.63 -6.17
CA ILE A 15 -11.23 -3.49 -5.53
C ILE A 15 -11.39 -4.91 -6.07
N ILE A 16 -10.30 -5.52 -6.50
CA ILE A 16 -10.29 -6.90 -6.99
C ILE A 16 -10.01 -7.82 -5.80
N ILE A 17 -11.03 -8.55 -5.35
CA ILE A 17 -10.92 -9.52 -4.27
C ILE A 17 -10.39 -10.86 -4.85
N PRO A 18 -9.29 -11.42 -4.32
CA PRO A 18 -8.77 -12.71 -4.77
C PRO A 18 -9.82 -13.83 -4.66
N LYS A 19 -9.80 -14.78 -5.60
CA LYS A 19 -10.80 -15.87 -5.68
C LYS A 19 -10.88 -16.71 -4.41
N ASP A 20 -9.75 -16.94 -3.74
CA ASP A 20 -9.70 -17.76 -2.53
C ASP A 20 -10.45 -17.07 -1.37
N VAL A 21 -10.27 -15.76 -1.22
CA VAL A 21 -11.02 -14.93 -0.26
C VAL A 21 -12.52 -14.95 -0.57
N VAL A 22 -12.90 -14.81 -1.84
CA VAL A 22 -14.31 -14.87 -2.26
C VAL A 22 -14.95 -16.19 -1.87
N ARG A 23 -14.23 -17.30 -2.01
CA ARG A 23 -14.71 -18.64 -1.64
C ARG A 23 -14.79 -18.83 -0.13
N GLU A 24 -13.74 -18.48 0.60
CA GLU A 24 -13.66 -18.63 2.06
C GLU A 24 -14.72 -17.79 2.77
N MET A 25 -14.95 -16.56 2.29
CA MET A 25 -15.95 -15.65 2.88
C MET A 25 -17.33 -15.75 2.21
N ASN A 26 -17.51 -16.68 1.26
CA ASN A 26 -18.75 -16.90 0.51
C ASN A 26 -19.34 -15.60 -0.09
N ILE A 27 -18.45 -14.75 -0.62
CA ILE A 27 -18.83 -13.46 -1.18
C ILE A 27 -19.54 -13.69 -2.52
N LYS A 28 -20.67 -13.03 -2.73
CA LYS A 28 -21.49 -13.12 -3.93
C LYS A 28 -21.38 -11.85 -4.78
N PRO A 29 -21.55 -11.95 -6.12
CA PRO A 29 -21.73 -10.78 -6.95
C PRO A 29 -22.91 -9.93 -6.44
N ASP A 30 -22.78 -8.60 -6.58
CA ASP A 30 -23.82 -7.61 -6.30
C ASP A 30 -24.30 -7.52 -4.84
N GLU A 31 -23.58 -8.10 -3.88
CA GLU A 31 -23.84 -7.89 -2.46
C GLU A 31 -23.06 -6.70 -1.88
N GLU A 32 -23.63 -6.06 -0.86
CA GLU A 32 -22.94 -5.01 -0.12
C GLU A 32 -22.04 -5.62 0.96
N ILE A 33 -20.78 -5.16 1.01
CA ILE A 33 -19.81 -5.58 2.01
C ILE A 33 -19.15 -4.38 2.67
N CYS A 34 -18.78 -4.53 3.94
CA CYS A 34 -17.94 -3.56 4.64
C CYS A 34 -16.47 -3.85 4.38
N ILE A 35 -15.71 -2.81 4.01
CA ILE A 35 -14.26 -2.91 3.77
C ILE A 35 -13.52 -1.90 4.62
N GLU A 36 -12.48 -2.34 5.32
CA GLU A 36 -11.52 -1.46 5.96
C GLU A 36 -10.34 -1.23 5.01
N VAL A 37 -10.16 0.01 4.58
CA VAL A 37 -9.10 0.38 3.64
C VAL A 37 -7.95 1.02 4.43
N THR A 38 -6.80 0.35 4.43
CA THR A 38 -5.55 0.90 4.97
C THR A 38 -4.56 1.10 3.82
N ALA A 39 -3.94 2.28 3.76
CA ALA A 39 -2.86 2.52 2.80
C ALA A 39 -1.71 1.55 3.08
N LYS A 40 -1.28 0.81 2.07
CA LYS A 40 -0.05 0.01 2.18
C LYS A 40 1.06 1.00 2.53
N LYS A 41 1.77 0.77 3.65
CA LYS A 41 2.93 1.60 4.06
C LYS A 41 3.93 1.62 2.92
N GLY A 42 3.84 2.66 2.11
CA GLY A 42 4.49 2.74 0.82
C GLY A 42 4.65 4.20 0.48
N ASN A 43 5.14 4.97 1.45
CA ASN A 43 5.74 6.28 1.28
C ASN A 43 6.35 6.80 2.60
N VAL A 44 6.97 5.92 3.40
CA VAL A 44 7.82 6.40 4.52
C VAL A 44 8.82 7.44 3.98
N LEU A 45 9.35 7.24 2.77
CA LEU A 45 10.20 8.22 2.10
C LEU A 45 9.47 9.56 1.81
N LYS A 46 8.25 9.55 1.27
CA LYS A 46 7.52 10.79 0.93
C LYS A 46 7.16 11.60 2.18
N GLU A 47 6.90 10.92 3.30
CA GLU A 47 6.67 11.55 4.61
C GLU A 47 7.97 12.07 5.23
N LEU A 48 9.09 11.34 5.11
CA LEU A 48 10.41 11.78 5.60
C LEU A 48 11.00 12.92 4.78
N PHE A 49 10.79 12.95 3.46
CA PHE A 49 11.26 14.03 2.57
C PHE A 49 10.56 15.37 2.84
N GLY A 50 9.34 15.37 3.38
CA GLY A 50 8.63 16.59 3.77
C GLY A 50 9.00 17.13 5.16
N ALA A 51 9.57 16.30 6.03
CA ALA A 51 9.79 16.60 7.45
C ALA A 51 11.27 16.84 7.84
N LEU A 52 12.24 16.54 6.97
CA LEU A 52 13.66 16.69 7.28
C LEU A 52 14.19 18.08 6.92
N PRO A 53 14.67 18.88 7.89
CA PRO A 53 15.27 20.18 7.63
C PRO A 53 16.57 20.01 6.82
N SER A 54 16.71 20.84 5.79
CA SER A 54 17.70 20.78 4.70
C SER A 54 19.17 20.66 5.14
N LYS A 55 19.67 19.45 5.39
CA LYS A 55 21.12 19.23 5.55
C LYS A 55 21.68 17.98 4.88
N LYS A 56 20.86 17.10 4.29
CA LYS A 56 21.34 15.92 3.55
C LYS A 56 20.68 15.84 2.19
N SER A 57 21.44 15.46 1.17
CA SER A 57 20.88 15.34 -0.18
C SER A 57 19.92 14.14 -0.25
N ALA A 58 18.98 14.18 -1.19
CA ALA A 58 18.02 13.09 -1.36
C ALA A 58 18.69 11.73 -1.62
N GLU A 59 19.86 11.73 -2.25
CA GLU A 59 20.67 10.55 -2.52
C GLU A 59 21.28 9.92 -1.27
N GLU A 60 21.70 10.71 -0.28
CA GLU A 60 22.23 10.19 0.97
C GLU A 60 21.15 9.49 1.81
N VAL A 61 19.94 10.04 1.82
CA VAL A 61 18.79 9.43 2.51
C VAL A 61 18.39 8.12 1.83
N LEU A 62 18.35 8.09 0.49
CA LEU A 62 18.08 6.87 -0.27
C LEU A 62 19.13 5.78 -0.05
N LYS A 63 20.41 6.16 0.06
CA LYS A 63 21.51 5.24 0.35
C LYS A 63 21.36 4.63 1.75
N GLN A 64 21.06 5.43 2.77
CA GLN A 64 20.84 4.95 4.13
C GLN A 64 19.61 4.05 4.27
N ALA A 65 18.54 4.32 3.52
CA ALA A 65 17.35 3.47 3.52
C ALA A 65 17.65 2.07 2.96
N ARG A 66 18.38 2.00 1.84
CA ARG A 66 18.80 0.71 1.22
C ARG A 66 19.77 -0.09 2.11
N GLU A 67 20.69 0.60 2.78
CA GLU A 67 21.63 -0.03 3.72
C GLU A 67 20.92 -0.58 4.97
N ASN A 68 19.84 0.07 5.44
CA ASN A 68 19.05 -0.43 6.56
C ASN A 68 18.12 -1.60 6.18
N GLU A 69 17.55 -1.63 4.97
CA GLU A 69 16.78 -2.79 4.48
C GLU A 69 17.62 -4.06 4.40
N SER A 70 18.92 -3.95 4.07
CA SER A 70 19.83 -5.09 3.96
C SER A 70 20.30 -5.67 5.31
N ARG A 71 20.00 -5.02 6.44
CA ARG A 71 20.34 -5.51 7.79
C ARG A 71 19.27 -6.40 8.42
N TYR A 72 18.12 -6.54 7.79
CA TYR A 72 16.98 -7.33 8.28
C TYR A 72 16.63 -8.54 7.38
N PHE A 73 17.52 -8.90 6.46
CA PHE A 73 17.49 -10.14 5.68
C PHE A 73 18.71 -11.00 6.01
#